data_AF-A0A6G6W7M1-F1
#
_entry.id   AF-A0A6G6W7M1-F1
#
_cell.length_a   1.000
_cell.length_b   1.000
_cell.length_c   1.000
_cell.angle_alpha   90.00
_cell.angle_beta   90.00
_cell.angle_gamma   90.00
#
_symmetry.space_group_name_H-M   'P 1'
#
loop_
_entity.id
_entity.type
_entity.pdbx_description
1 polymer ?
#
loop_
_entity_poly.entity_id
_entity_poly.type
_entity_poly.pdbx_seq_one_letter_code
_entity_poly.pdbx_strand_id
1 'polypeptide(L)'
;MHNYLESAKQRREENGEKGFSLIELIIVVVILGILVAIAIPVFGSIQENARINATKSVAAAAATQWSAQLANGETPTEYKTGDTKITVAGKPGATATIDSVCATATNTDLPATAQSYKSGPGCS
;
A
#
# COMPACT_ATOMS: atom_id res chain seq x y z
N MET A 1 -21.69 -50.82 -43.67
CA MET A 1 -20.67 -50.22 -42.79
C MET A 1 -20.63 -48.68 -42.93
N HIS A 2 -21.78 -48.01 -43.13
CA HIS A 2 -21.86 -46.54 -43.34
C HIS A 2 -22.51 -45.78 -42.15
N ASN A 3 -23.14 -46.47 -41.19
CA ASN A 3 -23.91 -45.83 -40.10
C ASN A 3 -23.11 -45.43 -38.85
N TYR A 4 -21.78 -45.67 -38.81
CA TYR A 4 -20.93 -45.31 -37.66
C TYR A 4 -20.43 -43.86 -37.70
N LEU A 5 -20.45 -43.22 -38.87
CA LEU A 5 -19.96 -41.85 -39.04
C LEU A 5 -21.02 -40.82 -38.65
N GLU A 6 -22.29 -41.17 -38.82
CA GLU A 6 -23.44 -40.28 -38.57
C GLU A 6 -23.69 -40.07 -37.07
N SER A 7 -23.50 -41.14 -36.28
CA SER A 7 -23.61 -41.11 -34.81
C SER A 7 -22.45 -40.39 -34.12
N ALA A 8 -21.29 -40.24 -34.77
CA ALA A 8 -20.18 -39.43 -34.26
C ALA A 8 -20.39 -37.93 -34.53
N LYS A 9 -21.04 -37.58 -35.64
CA LYS A 9 -21.38 -36.19 -35.99
C LYS A 9 -22.53 -35.65 -35.13
N GLN A 10 -23.57 -36.47 -34.89
CA GLN A 10 -24.70 -36.11 -34.02
C GLN A 10 -24.30 -35.79 -32.58
N ARG A 11 -23.28 -36.45 -32.01
CA ARG A 11 -22.82 -36.19 -30.63
C ARG A 11 -22.17 -34.82 -30.43
N ARG A 12 -21.54 -34.24 -31.46
CA ARG A 12 -20.98 -32.88 -31.37
C ARG A 12 -22.06 -31.79 -31.41
N GLU A 13 -23.19 -32.07 -32.06
CA GLU A 13 -24.35 -31.17 -32.10
C GLU A 13 -25.23 -31.31 -30.84
N GLU A 14 -25.37 -32.53 -30.29
CA GLU A 14 -26.07 -32.80 -29.01
C GLU A 14 -25.36 -32.21 -27.79
N ASN A 15 -24.02 -32.19 -27.78
CA ASN A 15 -23.25 -31.68 -26.65
C ASN A 15 -23.17 -30.15 -26.59
N GLY A 16 -23.81 -29.43 -27.53
CA GLY A 16 -24.00 -27.98 -27.42
C GLY A 16 -22.71 -27.21 -27.11
N GLU A 17 -21.55 -27.71 -27.57
CA GLU A 17 -20.24 -27.11 -27.32
C GLU A 17 -20.10 -25.85 -28.20
N LYS A 18 -20.90 -24.82 -27.85
CA LYS A 18 -20.77 -23.47 -28.38
C LYS A 18 -19.47 -22.91 -27.83
N GLY A 19 -18.42 -22.96 -28.63
CA GLY A 19 -17.17 -22.27 -28.33
C GLY A 19 -17.40 -20.78 -28.15
N PHE A 20 -16.60 -20.16 -27.28
CA PHE A 20 -16.63 -18.71 -27.04
C PHE A 20 -16.39 -17.96 -28.35
N SER A 21 -17.24 -17.01 -28.70
CA SER A 21 -17.10 -16.24 -29.92
C SER A 21 -15.92 -15.27 -29.81
N LEU A 22 -15.15 -15.12 -30.90
CA LEU A 22 -14.07 -14.13 -30.93
C LEU A 22 -14.58 -12.71 -30.66
N ILE A 23 -15.79 -12.39 -31.10
CA ILE A 23 -16.40 -11.07 -30.82
C ILE A 23 -16.76 -10.91 -29.33
N GLU A 24 -17.15 -12.00 -28.65
CA GLU A 24 -17.41 -11.96 -27.20
C GLU A 24 -16.13 -11.65 -26.43
N LEU A 25 -15.00 -12.25 -26.84
CA LEU A 25 -13.70 -11.94 -26.23
C LEU A 25 -13.26 -10.50 -26.49
N ILE A 26 -13.45 -10.02 -27.72
CA ILE A 26 -13.07 -8.66 -28.11
C ILE A 26 -13.83 -7.62 -27.28
N ILE A 27 -15.14 -7.78 -27.09
CA ILE A 27 -15.93 -6.84 -26.29
C ILE A 27 -15.47 -6.83 -24.82
N VAL A 28 -15.16 -8.00 -24.26
CA VAL A 28 -14.69 -8.11 -22.88
C VAL A 28 -13.37 -7.38 -22.69
N VAL A 29 -12.38 -7.58 -23.56
CA VAL A 29 -11.08 -6.89 -23.43
C VAL A 29 -11.20 -5.39 -23.69
N VAL A 30 -12.14 -4.95 -24.53
CA VAL A 30 -12.44 -3.52 -24.73
C VAL A 30 -12.97 -2.89 -23.44
N ILE A 31 -13.94 -3.54 -22.78
CA ILE A 31 -14.49 -3.04 -21.51
C ILE A 31 -13.41 -3.06 -20.41
N LEU A 32 -12.64 -4.15 -20.29
CA LEU A 32 -11.52 -4.24 -19.35
C LEU A 32 -10.46 -3.16 -19.62
N GLY A 33 -10.18 -2.84 -20.89
CA GLY A 33 -9.26 -1.77 -21.27
C GLY A 33 -9.70 -0.40 -20.76
N ILE A 34 -11.00 -0.08 -20.86
CA ILE A 34 -11.57 1.18 -20.35
C ILE A 34 -11.46 1.23 -18.82
N LEU A 35 -11.78 0.14 -18.13
CA LEU A 35 -11.69 0.07 -16.67
C LEU A 35 -10.26 0.25 -16.18
N VAL A 36 -9.28 -0.42 -16.82
CA VAL A 36 -7.86 -0.34 -16.47
C VAL A 36 -7.31 1.07 -16.66
N ALA A 37 -7.72 1.77 -17.72
CA ALA A 37 -7.28 3.14 -17.99
C ALA A 37 -7.61 4.11 -16.83
N ILE A 38 -8.74 3.91 -16.15
CA ILE A 38 -9.14 4.72 -14.98
C ILE A 38 -8.54 4.16 -13.69
N ALA A 39 -8.47 2.83 -13.55
CA ALA A 39 -8.05 2.18 -12.31
C ALA A 39 -6.57 2.43 -11.97
N ILE A 40 -5.68 2.39 -12.96
CA ILE A 40 -4.22 2.55 -12.75
C ILE A 40 -3.88 3.89 -12.06
N PRO A 41 -4.28 5.07 -12.60
CA PRO A 41 -3.91 6.34 -11.97
C PRO A 41 -4.51 6.52 -10.57
N VAL A 42 -5.75 6.07 -10.37
CA VAL A 42 -6.43 6.15 -9.06
C VAL A 42 -5.70 5.28 -8.02
N PHE A 43 -5.36 4.05 -8.38
CA PHE A 43 -4.71 3.12 -7.46
C PHE A 43 -3.32 3.59 -7.02
N GLY A 44 -2.58 4.28 -7.88
CA GLY A 44 -1.31 4.92 -7.51
C GLY A 44 -1.48 5.96 -6.40
N SER A 45 -2.44 6.86 -6.56
CA SER A 45 -2.72 7.91 -5.56
C SER A 45 -3.19 7.36 -4.21
N ILE A 46 -3.95 6.26 -4.20
CA ILE A 46 -4.40 5.61 -2.97
C ILE A 46 -3.23 5.00 -2.21
N GLN A 47 -2.33 4.31 -2.91
CA GLN A 47 -1.13 3.73 -2.30
C GLN A 47 -0.21 4.81 -1.72
N GLU A 48 -0.01 5.90 -2.45
CA GLU A 48 0.80 7.04 -1.96
C GLU A 48 0.19 7.62 -0.68
N ASN A 49 -1.11 7.94 -0.68
CA ASN A 49 -1.80 8.45 0.50
C ASN A 49 -1.76 7.48 1.69
N ALA A 50 -1.87 6.17 1.44
CA ALA A 50 -1.74 5.16 2.48
C ALA A 50 -0.33 5.17 3.11
N ARG A 51 0.73 5.28 2.28
CA ARG A 51 2.12 5.40 2.75
C ARG A 51 2.37 6.69 3.53
N ILE A 52 1.81 7.81 3.07
CA ILE A 52 1.85 9.10 3.79
C ILE A 52 1.25 8.94 5.18
N ASN A 53 0.04 8.38 5.27
CA ASN A 53 -0.66 8.22 6.54
C ASN A 53 0.06 7.25 7.48
N ALA A 54 0.59 6.14 6.94
CA ALA A 54 1.42 5.21 7.72
C ALA A 54 2.71 5.88 8.24
N THR A 55 3.35 6.74 7.45
CA THR A 55 4.58 7.44 7.88
C THR A 55 4.27 8.47 8.96
N LYS A 56 3.15 9.19 8.85
CA LYS A 56 2.66 10.10 9.89
C LYS A 56 2.34 9.36 11.20
N SER A 57 1.69 8.19 11.12
CA SER A 57 1.36 7.40 12.31
C SER A 57 2.62 6.88 13.00
N VAL A 58 3.65 6.46 12.23
CA VAL A 58 4.95 6.07 12.76
C VAL A 58 5.63 7.25 13.48
N ALA A 59 5.63 8.46 12.90
CA ALA A 59 6.17 9.64 13.58
C ALA A 59 5.44 9.90 14.91
N ALA A 60 4.11 9.85 14.92
CA ALA A 60 3.31 10.06 16.12
C ALA A 60 3.54 9.00 17.20
N ALA A 61 3.64 7.73 16.79
CA ALA A 61 3.94 6.63 17.69
C ALA A 61 5.33 6.79 18.33
N ALA A 62 6.33 7.17 17.54
CA ALA A 62 7.68 7.43 18.05
C ALA A 62 7.72 8.59 19.05
N ALA A 63 7.07 9.71 18.72
CA ALA A 63 6.96 10.84 19.62
C ALA A 63 6.28 10.48 20.95
N THR A 64 5.21 9.67 20.88
CA THR A 64 4.48 9.19 22.06
C THR A 64 5.36 8.28 22.91
N GLN A 65 6.07 7.33 22.30
CA GLN A 65 6.98 6.44 22.99
C GLN A 65 8.10 7.20 23.70
N TRP A 66 8.77 8.12 23.00
CA TRP A 66 9.85 8.91 23.61
C TRP A 66 9.36 9.83 24.72
N SER A 67 8.17 10.42 24.56
CA SER A 67 7.54 11.22 25.63
C SER A 67 7.26 10.37 26.87
N ALA A 68 6.77 9.14 26.68
CA ALA A 68 6.53 8.21 27.78
C ALA A 68 7.85 7.79 28.48
N GLN A 69 8.91 7.52 27.71
CA GLN A 69 10.24 7.22 28.25
C GLN A 69 10.79 8.39 29.07
N LEU A 70 10.71 9.62 28.56
CA LEU A 70 11.09 10.82 29.32
C LEU A 70 10.28 10.98 30.61
N ALA A 71 8.97 10.79 30.54
CA ALA A 71 8.09 10.89 31.70
C ALA A 71 8.44 9.87 32.79
N ASN A 72 8.98 8.72 32.40
CA ASN A 72 9.47 7.68 33.31
C ASN A 72 10.93 7.90 33.77
N GLY A 73 11.57 8.99 33.35
CA GLY A 73 12.99 9.26 33.64
C GLY A 73 13.97 8.38 32.87
N GLU A 74 13.50 7.70 31.81
CA GLU A 74 14.32 6.87 30.95
C GLU A 74 14.94 7.69 29.81
N THR A 75 16.10 7.24 29.32
CA THR A 75 16.66 7.77 28.08
C THR A 75 15.94 7.16 26.89
N PRO A 76 15.36 7.96 25.98
CA PRO A 76 14.68 7.44 24.81
C PRO A 76 15.56 6.54 23.97
N THR A 77 15.02 5.38 23.65
CA THR A 77 15.66 4.43 22.76
C THR A 77 15.22 4.65 21.33
N GLU A 78 15.94 4.03 20.41
CA GLU A 78 15.58 4.13 19.00
C GLU A 78 14.21 3.52 18.71
N TYR A 79 13.37 4.25 17.99
CA TYR A 79 12.09 3.73 17.56
C TYR A 79 12.29 2.80 16.37
N LYS A 80 12.00 1.51 16.55
CA LYS A 80 12.10 0.51 15.49
C LYS A 80 10.76 0.35 14.81
N THR A 81 10.74 0.55 13.51
CA THR A 81 9.62 0.17 12.64
C THR A 81 9.87 -1.23 12.06
N GLY A 82 8.80 -1.95 11.76
CA GLY A 82 8.87 -3.20 11.00
C GLY A 82 9.06 -2.99 9.50
N ASP A 83 8.96 -1.74 9.02
CA ASP A 83 9.11 -1.37 7.62
C ASP A 83 10.51 -0.81 7.35
N THR A 84 11.30 -1.48 6.50
CA THR A 84 12.67 -1.07 6.16
C THR A 84 12.75 0.22 5.35
N LYS A 85 11.61 0.67 4.80
CA LYS A 85 11.51 1.90 4.00
C LYS A 85 11.25 3.13 4.86
N ILE A 86 10.80 2.93 6.09
CA ILE A 86 10.54 3.98 7.05
C ILE A 86 11.72 4.05 8.03
N THR A 87 12.24 5.24 8.27
CA THR A 87 13.27 5.51 9.28
C THR A 87 12.77 6.59 10.22
N VAL A 88 13.14 6.54 11.49
CA VAL A 88 12.72 7.51 12.49
C VAL A 88 13.94 8.15 13.15
N ALA A 89 13.98 9.47 13.16
CA ALA A 89 15.05 10.28 13.72
C ALA A 89 14.51 11.35 14.67
N GLY A 90 15.42 12.05 15.37
CA GLY A 90 15.05 13.14 16.29
C GLY A 90 14.74 12.69 17.72
N LYS A 91 15.22 11.51 18.13
CA LYS A 91 15.09 11.08 19.53
C LYS A 91 15.77 12.10 20.45
N PRO A 92 15.12 12.55 21.53
CA PRO A 92 15.73 13.50 22.43
C PRO A 92 16.73 12.80 23.36
N GLY A 93 17.66 13.58 23.93
CA GLY A 93 18.69 13.08 24.83
C GLY A 93 18.17 12.67 26.21
N ALA A 94 19.04 12.05 27.03
CA ALA A 94 18.70 11.54 28.37
C ALA A 94 18.17 12.61 29.35
N THR A 95 18.59 13.86 29.19
CA THR A 95 18.23 14.98 30.06
C THR A 95 17.21 15.92 29.43
N ALA A 96 16.61 15.51 28.31
CA ALA A 96 15.67 16.32 27.58
C ALA A 96 14.31 16.40 28.30
N THR A 97 13.53 17.43 27.98
CA THR A 97 12.15 17.59 28.47
C THR A 97 11.15 17.16 27.40
N ILE A 98 9.92 16.83 27.81
CA ILE A 98 8.86 16.36 26.91
C ILE A 98 8.61 17.39 25.78
N ASP A 99 8.74 18.69 26.08
CA ASP A 99 8.59 19.78 25.12
C ASP A 99 9.60 19.75 23.96
N SER A 100 10.73 19.06 24.16
CA SER A 100 11.77 18.93 23.12
C SER A 100 11.59 17.71 22.21
N VAL A 101 10.59 16.86 22.48
CA VAL A 101 10.36 15.65 21.68
C VAL A 101 9.89 16.05 20.28
N CYS A 102 10.70 15.72 19.27
CA CYS A 102 10.30 15.83 17.87
C CYS A 102 10.76 14.63 17.03
N ALA A 103 9.84 13.69 16.80
CA ALA A 103 10.08 12.56 15.93
C ALA A 103 9.91 12.95 14.46
N THR A 104 10.90 12.60 13.65
CA THR A 104 10.84 12.73 12.20
C THR A 104 10.85 11.34 11.58
N ALA A 105 9.74 10.91 10.99
CA ALA A 105 9.68 9.70 10.19
C ALA A 105 9.94 10.05 8.71
N THR A 106 10.79 9.28 8.04
CA THR A 106 11.10 9.43 6.61
C THR A 106 10.83 8.12 5.87
N ASN A 107 10.05 8.17 4.80
CA ASN A 107 9.68 7.02 3.98
C ASN A 107 10.26 7.13 2.57
N THR A 108 11.18 6.24 2.24
CA THR A 108 11.93 6.26 0.96
C THR A 108 11.12 5.79 -0.25
N ASP A 109 9.90 5.27 -0.06
CA ASP A 109 8.98 4.91 -1.15
C ASP A 109 8.05 6.09 -1.55
N LEU A 110 8.14 7.23 -0.86
CA LEU A 110 7.41 8.46 -1.19
C LEU A 110 8.28 9.41 -2.02
N PRO A 111 7.67 10.29 -2.83
CA PRO A 111 8.43 11.33 -3.52
C PRO A 111 9.15 12.23 -2.52
N ALA A 112 10.32 12.76 -2.90
CA ALA A 112 11.18 13.53 -2.01
C ALA A 112 10.50 14.75 -1.35
N THR A 113 9.46 15.29 -1.99
CA THR A 113 8.64 16.40 -1.48
C THR A 113 7.65 16.00 -0.38
N ALA A 114 7.37 14.70 -0.22
CA ALA A 114 6.37 14.17 0.70
C ALA A 114 6.91 13.02 1.56
N GLN A 115 8.22 12.80 1.61
CA GLN A 115 8.82 11.65 2.31
C GLN A 115 8.96 11.82 3.82
N SER A 116 8.99 13.04 4.35
CA SER A 116 9.31 13.30 5.77
C SER A 116 8.15 13.92 6.53
N TYR A 117 7.85 13.36 7.70
CA TYR A 117 6.78 13.81 8.59
C TYR A 117 7.27 13.94 10.01
N LYS A 118 6.94 15.06 10.65
CA LYS A 118 7.32 15.37 12.03
C LYS A 118 6.13 15.22 12.97
N SER A 119 6.37 14.75 14.18
CA SER A 119 5.37 14.69 15.25
C SER A 119 6.00 14.86 16.62
N GLY A 120 5.31 15.55 17.51
CA GLY A 120 5.72 15.80 18.89
C GLY A 120 5.63 17.27 19.28
N PRO A 121 5.65 17.58 20.60
CA PRO A 121 5.56 18.94 21.11
C PRO A 121 6.67 19.88 20.60
N GLY A 122 7.86 19.33 20.33
CA GLY A 122 9.03 20.09 19.91
C GLY A 122 9.15 20.33 18.41
N CYS A 123 8.17 19.92 17.61
CA CYS A 123 8.24 19.98 16.14
C CYS A 123 7.78 21.31 15.53
N SER A 124 7.82 22.40 16.30
CA SER A 124 7.53 23.75 15.79
C SER A 124 8.52 24.24 14.74
#